data_AF-A0A975I3I5-F1
#
_entry.id   AF-A0A975I3I5-F1
#
_cell.length_a   1.000
_cell.length_b   1.000
_cell.length_c   1.000
_cell.angle_alpha   90.00
_cell.angle_beta   90.00
_cell.angle_gamma   90.00
#
_symmetry.space_group_name_H-M   'P 1'
#
loop_
_entity.id
_entity.type
_entity.pdbx_description
1 polymer ?
#
loop_
_entity_poly.entity_id
_entity_poly.type
_entity_poly.pdbx_seq_one_letter_code
_entity_poly.pdbx_strand_id
1 'polypeptide(L)'
;MPSRGRHQSTSKECKETIRRIEAIDGVIALIIGRSYGGKSLGKGTSTGSVRVQRKISGGIKAVTQTEKGLQEIFIRTHDGAEDRVMETVRSWE
;
A
#
# COMPACT_ATOMS: atom_id res chain seq x y z
N MET A 1 -22.59 12.70 -8.90
CA MET A 1 -21.53 13.36 -8.11
C MET A 1 -20.66 12.29 -7.46
N PRO A 2 -19.33 12.27 -7.63
CA PRO A 2 -18.48 11.40 -6.82
C PRO A 2 -18.63 11.80 -5.34
N SER A 3 -18.88 10.82 -4.46
CA SER A 3 -19.00 11.08 -3.04
C SER A 3 -17.66 11.54 -2.48
N ARG A 4 -17.64 12.73 -1.88
CA ARG A 4 -16.46 13.25 -1.19
C ARG A 4 -16.06 12.26 -0.09
N GLY A 5 -14.77 11.94 0.01
CA GLY A 5 -14.21 11.08 1.06
C GLY A 5 -13.88 9.64 0.64
N ARG A 6 -14.46 9.11 -0.45
CA ARG A 6 -14.07 7.78 -0.96
C ARG A 6 -12.99 7.93 -2.02
N HIS A 7 -11.80 7.38 -1.77
CA HIS A 7 -10.70 7.40 -2.73
C HIS A 7 -11.12 6.67 -4.02
N GLN A 8 -11.35 7.42 -5.10
CA GLN A 8 -11.95 6.87 -6.33
C GLN A 8 -10.96 6.07 -7.19
N SER A 9 -9.65 6.21 -6.94
CA SER A 9 -8.60 5.45 -7.63
C SER A 9 -8.28 4.10 -6.97
N THR A 10 -8.83 3.78 -5.81
CA THR A 10 -8.57 2.51 -5.12
C THR A 10 -9.49 1.42 -5.68
N SER A 11 -8.92 0.53 -6.49
CA SER A 11 -9.63 -0.61 -7.11
C SER A 11 -10.03 -1.67 -6.09
N LYS A 12 -10.76 -2.70 -6.53
CA LYS A 12 -11.20 -3.80 -5.67
C LYS A 12 -10.00 -4.57 -5.10
N GLU A 13 -9.03 -4.89 -5.93
CA GLU A 13 -7.81 -5.61 -5.57
C GLU A 13 -6.96 -4.78 -4.62
N CYS A 14 -6.84 -3.46 -4.84
CA CYS A 14 -6.16 -2.58 -3.90
C CYS A 14 -6.83 -2.57 -2.51
N LYS A 15 -8.17 -2.63 -2.44
CA LYS A 15 -8.86 -2.73 -1.13
C LYS A 15 -8.56 -4.05 -0.43
N GLU A 16 -8.46 -5.14 -1.19
CA GLU A 16 -8.09 -6.43 -0.63
C GLU A 16 -6.65 -6.43 -0.12
N THR A 17 -5.72 -5.87 -0.90
CA THR A 17 -4.34 -5.63 -0.48
C THR A 17 -4.27 -4.79 0.79
N ILE A 18 -5.04 -3.70 0.87
CA ILE A 18 -5.10 -2.84 2.06
C ILE A 18 -5.58 -3.63 3.28
N ARG A 19 -6.68 -4.38 3.17
CA ARG A 19 -7.18 -5.23 4.27
C ARG A 19 -6.14 -6.26 4.71
N ARG A 20 -5.45 -6.89 3.75
CA ARG A 20 -4.40 -7.87 4.03
C ARG A 20 -3.24 -7.24 4.79
N ILE A 21 -2.87 -5.99 4.48
CA ILE A 21 -1.83 -5.24 5.21
C ILE A 21 -2.32 -4.87 6.62
N GLU A 22 -3.54 -4.36 6.75
CA GLU A 22 -4.12 -3.96 8.04
C GLU A 22 -4.27 -5.16 9.00
N ALA A 23 -4.37 -6.37 8.47
CA ALA A 23 -4.42 -7.61 9.25
C ALA A 23 -3.06 -8.15 9.71
N ILE A 24 -1.93 -7.54 9.30
CA ILE A 24 -0.59 -7.95 9.73
C ILE A 24 -0.38 -7.53 11.19
N ASP A 25 0.05 -8.47 12.05
CA ASP A 25 0.45 -8.17 13.42
C ASP A 25 1.57 -7.11 13.45
N GLY A 26 1.38 -6.09 14.27
CA GLY A 26 2.27 -4.93 14.33
C GLY A 26 1.88 -3.75 13.43
N VAL A 27 0.88 -3.89 12.55
CA VAL A 27 0.30 -2.76 11.79
C VAL A 27 -0.79 -2.07 12.61
N ILE A 28 -0.69 -0.74 12.72
CA ILE A 28 -1.68 0.11 13.42
C ILE A 28 -2.73 0.63 12.43
N ALA A 29 -2.27 1.09 11.27
CA ALA A 29 -3.13 1.68 10.25
C ALA A 29 -2.41 1.73 8.89
N LEU A 30 -3.19 1.73 7.81
CA LEU A 30 -2.70 2.10 6.48
C LEU A 30 -3.25 3.47 6.08
N ILE A 31 -2.35 4.34 5.64
CA ILE A 31 -2.69 5.70 5.20
C ILE A 31 -2.47 5.78 3.69
N ILE A 32 -3.52 6.16 2.96
CA ILE A 32 -3.46 6.35 1.51
C ILE A 32 -2.94 7.76 1.21
N GLY A 33 -1.88 7.82 0.41
CA GLY A 33 -1.27 9.06 -0.07
C GLY A 33 -1.73 9.45 -1.48
N ARG A 34 -0.82 10.03 -2.26
CA ARG A 34 -1.13 10.51 -3.63
C ARG A 34 -1.34 9.34 -4.58
N SER A 35 -2.16 9.57 -5.59
CA SER A 35 -2.31 8.65 -6.74
C SER A 35 -1.70 9.26 -8.00
N TYR A 36 -1.02 8.43 -8.78
CA TYR A 36 -0.35 8.80 -10.03
C TYR A 36 -0.90 7.98 -11.18
N GLY A 37 -1.78 8.57 -11.98
CA GLY A 37 -2.35 7.92 -13.17
C GLY A 37 -1.28 7.62 -14.23
N GLY A 38 -1.44 6.50 -14.95
CA GLY A 38 -0.56 6.09 -16.04
C GLY A 38 0.84 5.62 -15.62
N LYS A 39 1.13 5.56 -14.32
CA LYS A 39 2.39 5.01 -13.79
C LYS A 39 2.23 3.52 -13.46
N SER A 40 3.31 2.75 -13.59
CA SER A 40 3.31 1.32 -13.32
C SER A 40 4.51 0.92 -12.47
N LEU A 41 4.37 -0.15 -11.68
CA LEU A 41 5.47 -0.77 -10.95
C LEU A 41 6.47 -1.48 -11.88
N GLY A 42 6.05 -1.84 -13.09
CA GLY A 42 6.86 -2.52 -14.10
C GLY A 42 6.10 -3.66 -14.80
N LYS A 43 6.76 -4.30 -15.77
CA LYS A 43 6.21 -5.47 -16.48
C LYS A 43 5.96 -6.62 -15.49
N GLY A 44 4.88 -7.35 -15.69
CA GLY A 44 4.53 -8.52 -14.87
C GLY A 44 3.83 -8.20 -13.54
N THR A 45 3.55 -6.92 -13.25
CA THR A 45 2.79 -6.53 -12.05
C THR A 45 1.29 -6.48 -12.32
N SER A 46 0.50 -6.86 -11.32
CA SER A 46 -0.96 -6.86 -11.37
C SER A 46 -1.54 -5.77 -10.47
N THR A 47 -2.79 -5.40 -10.70
CA THR A 47 -3.53 -4.55 -9.77
C THR A 47 -3.53 -5.20 -8.38
N GLY A 48 -3.22 -4.42 -7.35
CA GLY A 48 -3.06 -4.88 -5.97
C GLY A 48 -1.62 -5.21 -5.59
N SER A 49 -0.69 -5.37 -6.53
CA SER A 49 0.74 -5.53 -6.22
C SER A 49 1.23 -4.36 -5.36
N VAL A 50 2.12 -4.64 -4.41
CA VAL A 50 2.72 -3.64 -3.51
C VAL A 50 4.22 -3.67 -3.71
N ARG A 51 4.85 -2.50 -3.76
CA ARG A 51 6.32 -2.40 -3.70
C ARG A 51 6.74 -1.57 -2.51
N VAL A 52 7.58 -2.15 -1.65
CA VAL A 52 8.18 -1.40 -0.53
C VAL A 52 9.26 -0.47 -1.05
N GLN A 53 9.22 0.79 -0.62
CA GLN A 53 10.22 1.79 -0.99
C GLN A 53 11.31 1.93 0.07
N ARG A 54 10.91 2.14 1.34
CA ARG A 54 11.84 2.30 2.47
C ARG A 54 11.11 2.26 3.82
N LYS A 55 11.84 1.86 4.87
CA LYS A 55 11.48 2.11 6.26
C LYS A 55 11.70 3.58 6.62
N ILE A 56 10.81 4.15 7.42
CA ILE A 56 10.99 5.45 8.08
C ILE A 56 10.55 5.33 9.55
N SER A 57 10.80 6.36 10.36
CA SER A 57 10.31 6.36 11.75
C SER A 57 8.79 6.19 11.78
N GLY A 58 8.31 5.21 12.56
CA GLY A 58 6.89 4.91 12.77
C GLY A 58 6.22 4.13 11.63
N GLY A 59 6.96 3.60 10.65
CA GLY A 59 6.38 2.73 9.64
C GLY A 59 7.14 2.60 8.32
N ILE A 60 6.41 2.20 7.27
CA ILE A 60 6.97 1.82 5.97
C ILE A 60 6.30 2.63 4.86
N LYS A 61 7.10 3.23 3.98
CA LYS A 61 6.62 3.81 2.72
C LYS A 61 6.59 2.77 1.62
N ALA A 62 5.44 2.62 0.97
CA ALA A 62 5.23 1.71 -0.12
C ALA A 62 4.28 2.32 -1.18
N VAL A 63 4.16 1.63 -2.31
CA VAL A 63 3.23 1.99 -3.39
C VAL A 63 2.45 0.75 -3.80
N THR A 64 1.16 0.88 -4.09
CA THR A 64 0.35 -0.19 -4.68
C THR A 64 -0.02 0.12 -6.13
N GLN A 65 -0.03 -0.90 -6.98
CA GLN A 65 -0.51 -0.84 -8.35
C GLN A 65 -2.05 -0.81 -8.34
N THR A 66 -2.63 0.25 -8.86
CA THR A 66 -4.07 0.37 -9.12
C THR A 66 -4.37 0.03 -10.59
N GLU A 67 -5.65 -0.12 -10.94
CA GLU A 67 -6.08 -0.30 -12.34
C GLU A 67 -5.66 0.85 -13.25
N LYS A 68 -5.49 2.06 -12.69
CA LYS A 68 -5.25 3.30 -13.46
C LYS A 68 -3.85 3.87 -13.29
N GLY A 69 -3.01 3.28 -12.45
CA GLY A 69 -1.75 3.90 -12.07
C GLY A 69 -1.17 3.38 -10.75
N LEU A 70 -0.39 4.21 -10.05
CA LEU A 70 0.12 3.91 -8.71
C LEU A 70 -0.63 4.69 -7.63
N GLN A 71 -0.66 4.14 -6.42
CA GLN A 71 -1.15 4.82 -5.23
C GLN A 71 -0.12 4.66 -4.11
N GLU A 72 0.30 5.79 -3.53
CA GLU A 72 1.16 5.77 -2.34
C GLU A 72 0.38 5.24 -1.15
N ILE A 73 1.04 4.41 -0.36
CA ILE A 73 0.54 3.92 0.92
C ILE A 73 1.65 4.08 1.96
N PHE A 74 1.24 4.47 3.17
CA PHE A 74 2.09 4.48 4.34
C PHE A 74 1.52 3.50 5.36
N ILE A 75 2.31 2.50 5.70
CA ILE A 75 1.94 1.46 6.66
C ILE A 75 2.49 1.89 8.01
N ARG A 76 1.62 2.37 8.89
CA ARG A 76 1.98 2.75 10.25
C ARG A 76 2.09 1.49 11.10
N THR A 77 3.19 1.34 11.81
CA THR A 77 3.45 0.17 12.66
C THR A 77 3.57 0.57 14.12
N HIS A 78 3.51 -0.41 15.02
CA HIS A 78 4.04 -0.27 16.37
C HIS A 78 5.56 -0.07 16.31
N ASP A 79 6.11 0.62 17.31
CA ASP A 79 7.55 0.83 17.44
C ASP A 79 8.27 -0.53 17.54
N GLY A 80 9.27 -0.75 16.68
CA GLY A 80 10.05 -1.98 16.62
C GLY A 80 9.45 -3.09 15.77
N ALA A 81 8.24 -2.92 15.21
CA ALA A 81 7.62 -3.89 14.32
C ALA A 81 7.95 -3.65 12.83
N GLU A 82 8.61 -2.54 12.49
CA GLU A 82 8.83 -2.09 11.11
C GLU A 82 9.52 -3.15 10.26
N ASP A 83 10.60 -3.76 10.76
CA ASP A 83 11.40 -4.70 9.96
C ASP A 83 10.62 -5.99 9.66
N ARG A 84 9.90 -6.52 10.65
CA ARG A 84 9.04 -7.71 10.47
C ARG A 84 7.91 -7.46 9.47
N VAL A 85 7.21 -6.32 9.61
CA VAL A 85 6.13 -5.96 8.69
C VAL A 85 6.70 -5.74 7.27
N MET A 86 7.86 -5.10 7.16
CA MET A 86 8.54 -4.84 5.89
C MET A 86 8.95 -6.13 5.18
N GLU A 87 9.50 -7.10 5.90
CA GLU A 87 9.82 -8.43 5.36
C GLU A 87 8.56 -9.17 4.90
N THR A 88 7.49 -9.12 5.70
CA THR A 88 6.21 -9.75 5.36
C THR A 88 5.62 -9.18 4.07
N VAL A 89 5.64 -7.85 3.89
CA VAL A 89 5.11 -7.20 2.68
C VAL A 89 6.01 -7.48 1.47
N ARG A 90 7.33 -7.47 1.64
CA ARG A 90 8.28 -7.79 0.56
C ARG A 90 8.14 -9.22 0.04
N SER A 91 7.69 -10.15 0.87
CA SER A 91 7.47 -11.53 0.44
C SER A 91 6.24 -11.70 -0.49
N TRP A 92 5.52 -10.61 -0.81
CA TRP A 92 4.38 -10.61 -1.73
C TRP A 92 4.74 -10.05 -3.12
N GLU A 93 5.93 -9.47 -3.28
CA GLU A 93 6.48 -9.01 -4.56
C GLU A 93 6.82 -10.20 -5.47
#